data_AF-X1TZU2-F1
#
_entry.id   AF-X1TZU2-F1
#
_cell.length_a   1.000
_cell.length_b   1.000
_cell.length_c   1.000
_cell.angle_alpha   90.00
_cell.angle_beta   90.00
_cell.angle_gamma   90.00
#
_symmetry.space_group_name_H-M   'P 1'
#
loop_
_entity.id
_entity.type
_entity.pdbx_description
1 polymer ?
#
loop_
_entity_poly.entity_id
_entity_poly.type
_entity_poly.pdbx_seq_one_letter_code
_entity_poly.pdbx_strand_id
1 'polypeptide(L)' 'DYVKRGDIIGYVGKTGRVTGPSLYYEVIMSGEKTDPLNFIFLDVETMKPELSE' A
#
# COMPACT_ATOMS: atom_id res chain seq x y z
N ASP A 1 -18.00 4.45 -7.56
CA ASP A 1 -17.07 3.43 -8.06
C ASP A 1 -16.73 2.50 -6.90
N TYR A 2 -16.64 1.20 -7.14
CA TYR A 2 -16.31 0.22 -6.09
C TYR A 2 -14.94 -0.37 -6.41
N VAL A 3 -14.05 -0.35 -5.43
CA VAL A 3 -12.70 -0.92 -5.55
C VAL A 3 -12.61 -2.21 -4.76
N LYS A 4 -11.86 -3.19 -5.28
CA LYS A 4 -11.50 -4.44 -4.62
C LYS A 4 -10.04 -4.39 -4.19
N ARG A 5 -9.67 -5.20 -3.18
CA ARG A 5 -8.27 -5.36 -2.78
C ARG A 5 -7.46 -5.84 -4.00
N GLY A 6 -6.36 -5.16 -4.29
CA GLY A 6 -5.49 -5.47 -5.43
C GLY A 6 -5.77 -4.65 -6.70
N ASP A 7 -6.87 -3.89 -6.75
CA ASP A 7 -7.16 -3.05 -7.92
C ASP A 7 -6.12 -1.92 -8.06
N ILE A 8 -5.70 -1.67 -9.30
CA ILE A 8 -4.81 -0.55 -9.64
C ILE A 8 -5.66 0.73 -9.66
N ILE A 9 -5.35 1.64 -8.73
CA ILE A 9 -6.04 2.93 -8.61
C ILE A 9 -5.16 4.14 -8.96
N GLY A 10 -3.89 3.90 -9.32
CA GLY A 10 -2.96 4.95 -9.67
C GLY A 10 -1.51 4.46 -9.74
N TYR A 11 -0.62 5.37 -10.13
CA TYR A 11 0.82 5.12 -10.23
C TYR A 11 1.59 6.07 -9.31
N VAL A 12 2.74 5.61 -8.80
CA VAL A 12 3.63 6.45 -7.98
C VAL A 12 4.08 7.67 -8.79
N GLY A 13 4.08 8.83 -8.13
CA GLY A 13 4.47 10.09 -8.73
C GLY A 13 5.29 10.95 -7.79
N LYS A 14 5.41 12.23 -8.15
CA LYS A 14 6.10 13.25 -7.36
C LYS A 14 5.35 14.59 -7.32
N THR A 15 4.03 14.54 -7.46
CA THR A 15 3.18 15.74 -7.44
C THR A 15 3.13 16.33 -6.02
N GLY A 16 3.07 17.66 -5.91
CA GLY A 16 3.08 18.37 -4.62
C GLY A 16 4.48 18.68 -4.10
N ARG A 17 4.62 18.86 -2.78
CA ARG A 17 5.90 19.18 -2.12
C ARG A 17 6.57 17.88 -1.64
N VAL A 18 7.47 17.35 -2.46
CA VAL A 18 8.22 16.12 -2.17
C VAL A 18 9.67 16.23 -2.65
N THR A 19 10.57 15.42 -2.09
CA THR A 19 11.99 15.36 -2.47
C THR A 19 12.28 14.41 -3.64
N GLY A 20 11.35 13.50 -3.93
CA GLY A 20 11.49 12.51 -5.01
C GLY A 20 10.20 11.69 -5.19
N PRO A 21 10.19 10.72 -6.12
CA PRO A 21 9.04 9.84 -6.33
C PRO A 21 8.77 8.99 -5.10
N SER A 22 7.56 9.08 -4.55
CA SER A 22 7.14 8.31 -3.37
C SER A 22 5.62 8.17 -3.29
N LEU A 23 5.15 7.25 -2.46
CA LEU A 23 3.75 7.10 -2.09
C LEU A 23 3.58 7.43 -0.61
N TYR A 24 2.72 8.38 -0.31
CA TYR A 24 2.25 8.65 1.04
C TYR A 24 0.94 7.92 1.26
N TYR A 25 0.90 7.02 2.25
CA TYR A 25 -0.25 6.16 2.54
C TYR A 25 -0.69 6.37 3.99
N GLU A 26 -1.99 6.61 4.20
CA GLU A 26 -2.60 6.80 5.51
C GLU A 26 -3.81 5.89 5.67
N VAL A 27 -4.06 5.47 6.92
CA VAL A 27 -5.28 4.78 7.32
C VAL A 27 -6.01 5.65 8.33
N ILE A 28 -7.27 5.95 8.05
CA ILE A 28 -8.14 6.75 8.91
C ILE A 28 -9.32 5.87 9.33
N MET A 29 -9.46 5.65 10.63
CA MET A 29 -10.54 4.86 11.22
C MET A 29 -11.36 5.76 12.14
N SER A 30 -12.66 5.85 11.89
CA SER A 30 -13.58 6.68 12.69
C SER A 30 -13.13 8.15 12.81
N GLY A 31 -12.46 8.68 11.79
CA GLY A 31 -11.94 10.05 11.75
C GLY A 31 -10.53 10.23 12.31
N GLU A 32 -9.94 9.19 12.93
CA GLU A 32 -8.63 9.26 13.57
C GLU A 32 -7.54 8.57 12.73
N LYS A 33 -6.36 9.19 12.67
CA LYS A 33 -5.19 8.60 12.01
C LYS A 33 -4.71 7.40 12.80
N THR A 34 -4.60 6.26 12.13
CA THR A 34 -4.11 5.01 12.72
C THR A 34 -2.78 4.63 12.06
N ASP A 35 -1.93 3.91 12.78
CA ASP A 35 -0.67 3.39 12.23
C ASP A 35 -0.96 2.47 11.02
N PRO A 36 -0.53 2.86 9.79
CA PRO A 36 -0.78 2.10 8.57
C PRO A 36 -0.09 0.73 8.55
N LEU A 37 0.98 0.53 9.32
CA LEU A 37 1.74 -0.73 9.34
C LEU A 37 0.87 -1.92 9.77
N ASN A 38 -0.17 -1.68 10.58
CA ASN A 38 -1.13 -2.71 10.98
C ASN A 38 -2.01 -3.23 9.82
N PHE A 39 -2.01 -2.55 8.68
CA PHE A 39 -2.83 -2.86 7.50
C PHE A 39 -2.01 -3.28 6.29
N ILE A 40 -0.69 -3.18 6.38
CA ILE A 40 0.22 -3.73 5.39
C ILE A 40 0.39 -5.22 5.72
N PHE A 41 -0.50 -6.03 5.17
CA PHE A 41 -0.31 -7.46 5.14
C PHE A 41 0.66 -7.77 4.01
N LEU A 42 1.88 -8.22 4.35
CA LEU A 42 2.61 -9.04 3.39
C LEU A 42 1.80 -10.32 3.27
N ASP A 43 1.18 -10.56 2.11
CA ASP A 43 0.60 -11.85 1.79
C ASP A 43 1.74 -12.88 1.74
N VAL A 44 2.14 -13.39 2.92
CA VAL A 44 3.25 -14.35 3.07
C VAL A 44 3.01 -15.63 2.28
N GLU A 45 1.77 -15.93 1.90
CA GLU A 45 1.44 -17.02 0.98
C GLU A 45 1.94 -16.78 -0.46
N THR A 46 2.06 -15.53 -0.91
CA THR A 46 2.62 -15.19 -2.23
C THR A 46 4.14 -15.14 -2.25
N MET A 47 4.80 -15.21 -1.08
CA MET A 47 6.25 -15.32 -0.94
C MET A 47 6.71 -16.78 -0.73
N LYS A 48 6.00 -17.78 -1.26
CA LYS A 48 6.63 -19.09 -1.49
C LYS A 48 7.78 -18.86 -2.47
N PRO A 49 9.04 -19.00 -2.03
CA PRO A 49 10.16 -18.75 -2.90
C PRO A 49 10.15 -19.86 -3.94
N GLU A 50 10.24 -19.52 -5.23
CA GLU A 50 10.72 -20.44 -6.26
C GLU A 50 12.21 -20.78 -6.07
N LEU A 51 12.64 -21.02 -4.82
CA LEU A 51 13.91 -21.63 -4.45
C LEU A 51 13.60 -22.90 -3.65
N SER A 52 12.90 -23.83 -4.29
CA SER A 52 12.96 -25.23 -3.96
C SER A 52 12.79 -26.08 -5.22
N GLU A 53 13.65 -25.85 -6.21
CA GLU A 53 14.15 -26.89 -7.13
C GLU A 53 15.64 -26.63 -7.39
#